data_AF-A0A352L0H1-F1
#
_entry.id   AF-A0A352L0H1-F1
#
_cell.length_a   1.000
_cell.length_b   1.000
_cell.length_c   1.000
_cell.angle_alpha   90.00
_cell.angle_beta   90.00
_cell.angle_gamma   90.00
#
_symmetry.space_group_name_H-M   'P 1'
#
loop_
_entity.id
_entity.type
_entity.pdbx_description
1 polymer ?
#
loop_
_entity_poly.entity_id
_entity_poly.type
_entity_poly.pdbx_seq_one_letter_code
_entity_poly.pdbx_strand_id
1 'polypeptide(L)' 'DGFDYAGRLTETVQLGNVAARLPGQKIQWNAEGFRTDLPAADKLLTKPYRSGFDVRPV' A
#
# COMPACT_ATOMS: atom_id res chain seq x y z
N ASP A 1 8.72 -22.51 -5.04
CA ASP A 1 9.32 -21.86 -3.86
C ASP A 1 8.30 -21.03 -3.05
N GLY A 2 7.14 -20.65 -3.62
CA GLY A 2 5.98 -20.14 -2.89
C GLY A 2 5.89 -18.61 -2.78
N PHE A 3 6.77 -17.88 -3.47
CA PHE A 3 6.79 -16.41 -3.46
C PHE A 3 5.55 -15.78 -4.08
N ASP A 4 4.94 -16.44 -5.06
CA ASP A 4 3.71 -16.03 -5.72
C ASP A 4 2.53 -15.95 -4.74
N TYR A 5 2.45 -16.88 -3.79
CA TYR A 5 1.49 -16.84 -2.70
C TYR A 5 1.92 -15.89 -1.58
N ALA A 6 3.15 -16.07 -1.07
CA ALA A 6 3.64 -15.33 0.09
C ALA A 6 3.66 -13.81 -0.16
N GLY A 7 4.05 -13.36 -1.36
CA GLY A 7 4.06 -11.96 -1.72
C GLY A 7 2.68 -11.31 -1.65
N ARG A 8 1.65 -11.95 -2.22
CA ARG A 8 0.25 -11.47 -2.19
C ARG A 8 -0.33 -11.48 -0.78
N LEU A 9 0.04 -12.48 0.03
CA LEU A 9 -0.35 -12.54 1.43
C LEU A 9 0.25 -11.38 2.22
N THR A 10 1.55 -11.14 2.08
CA THR A 10 2.23 -10.03 2.76
C THR A 10 1.63 -8.68 2.35
N GLU A 11 1.34 -8.47 1.05
CA GLU A 11 0.65 -7.27 0.57
C GLU A 11 -0.68 -7.05 1.30
N THR A 12 -1.51 -8.09 1.38
CA THR A 12 -2.82 -8.03 2.05
C THR A 12 -2.68 -7.71 3.54
N VAL A 13 -1.71 -8.31 4.24
CA VAL A 13 -1.42 -8.02 5.65
C VAL A 13 -1.06 -6.55 5.85
N GLN A 14 -0.25 -5.97 4.97
CA GLN A 14 0.14 -4.57 5.05
C GLN A 14 -1.03 -3.61 4.80
N LEU A 15 -1.95 -3.95 3.88
CA LEU A 15 -3.19 -3.20 3.69
C LEU A 15 -4.08 -3.22 4.94
N GLY A 16 -4.00 -4.27 5.77
CA GLY A 16 -4.65 -4.32 7.09
C GLY A 16 -4.20 -3.18 8.02
N ASN A 17 -2.92 -2.81 8.00
CA ASN A 17 -2.41 -1.66 8.77
C ASN A 17 -2.98 -0.32 8.28
N VAL A 18 -3.21 -0.19 6.97
CA VAL A 18 -3.84 1.00 6.38
C VAL A 18 -5.29 1.10 6.81
N ALA A 19 -6.04 -0.01 6.73
CA ALA A 19 -7.43 -0.06 7.18
C ALA A 19 -7.59 0.25 8.67
N ALA A 20 -6.69 -0.24 9.52
CA ALA A 20 -6.70 0.04 10.96
C ALA A 20 -6.57 1.53 11.30
N ARG A 21 -5.94 2.34 10.43
CA ARG A 21 -5.79 3.79 10.61
C ARG A 21 -7.01 4.59 10.13
N LEU A 22 -7.94 3.95 9.42
CA LEU A 22 -9.12 4.57 8.83
C LEU A 22 -10.40 3.80 9.25
N PRO A 23 -10.72 3.80 10.56
CA PRO A 23 -11.83 3.01 11.09
C PRO A 23 -13.16 3.41 10.45
N GLY A 24 -13.99 2.42 10.14
CA GLY A 24 -15.31 2.62 9.53
C GLY A 24 -15.29 2.94 8.03
N GLN A 25 -14.10 3.06 7.42
CA GLN A 25 -13.97 3.29 5.98
C GLN A 25 -13.61 1.98 5.27
N LYS A 26 -14.38 1.65 4.24
CA LYS A 26 -14.06 0.53 3.34
C LYS A 26 -13.05 1.03 2.30
N ILE A 27 -12.01 0.25 2.08
CA ILE A 27 -10.96 0.51 1.09
C ILE A 27 -11.05 -0.60 0.03
N GLN A 28 -10.99 -0.24 -1.25
CA GLN A 28 -10.81 -1.19 -2.36
C GLN A 28 -9.40 -1.06 -2.91
N TRP A 29 -8.72 -2.21 -3.05
CA TRP A 29 -7.34 -2.27 -3.53
C TRP A 29 -7.27 -2.57 -5.03
N ASN A 30 -6.56 -1.73 -5.78
CA ASN A 30 -6.17 -1.99 -7.15
C ASN A 30 -4.67 -2.36 -7.18
N ALA A 31 -4.39 -3.66 -7.19
CA ALA A 31 -3.02 -4.19 -7.18
C ALA A 31 -2.20 -3.78 -8.42
N GLU A 32 -2.83 -3.74 -9.61
CA GLU A 32 -2.14 -3.37 -10.86
C GLU A 32 -1.72 -1.90 -10.85
N GLY A 33 -2.60 -1.02 -10.35
CA GLY A 33 -2.32 0.41 -10.22
C GLY A 33 -1.61 0.82 -8.93
N PHE A 34 -1.33 -0.13 -8.04
CA PHE A 34 -0.76 0.05 -6.71
C PHE A 34 -1.42 1.21 -5.91
N ARG A 35 -2.75 1.26 -5.92
CA ARG A 35 -3.54 2.34 -5.31
C ARG A 35 -4.87 1.84 -4.78
N THR A 36 -5.47 2.63 -3.90
CA THR A 36 -6.82 2.44 -3.40
C THR A 36 -7.82 3.36 -4.09
N ASP A 37 -9.10 3.14 -3.82
CA ASP A 37 -10.19 4.05 -4.19
C ASP A 37 -10.35 5.24 -3.23
N LEU A 38 -9.59 5.29 -2.12
CA LEU A 38 -9.72 6.28 -1.06
C LEU A 38 -8.44 7.13 -0.93
N PRO A 39 -8.46 8.42 -1.29
CA PRO A 39 -7.26 9.27 -1.24
C PRO A 39 -6.60 9.37 0.15
N ALA A 40 -7.36 9.20 1.22
CA ALA A 40 -6.81 9.16 2.58
C ALA A 40 -5.97 7.90 2.85
N ALA A 41 -6.33 6.76 2.24
CA ALA A 41 -5.58 5.51 2.33
C ALA A 41 -4.33 5.55 1.44
N ASP A 42 -4.41 6.11 0.23
CA ASP A 42 -3.25 6.25 -0.67
C ASP A 42 -2.09 7.02 -0.05
N LYS A 43 -2.40 8.06 0.73
CA LYS A 43 -1.38 8.82 1.49
C LYS A 43 -0.62 7.99 2.52
N LEU A 44 -1.13 6.82 2.90
CA LEU A 44 -0.50 5.92 3.86
C LEU A 44 0.33 4.82 3.17
N LEU A 45 0.18 4.62 1.86
CA LEU A 45 0.92 3.61 1.09
C LEU A 45 2.37 4.02 0.81
N THR A 46 2.62 5.33 0.72
CA THR A 46 3.93 5.89 0.45
C THR A 46 4.27 7.01 1.42
N LYS A 47 5.52 7.44 1.42
CA LYS A 47 6.01 8.54 2.24
C LYS A 47 6.92 9.43 1.40
N PRO A 48 6.98 10.74 1.68
CA PRO A 48 8.06 11.55 1.17
C PRO A 48 9.38 10.96 1.67
N TYR A 49 10.25 10.60 0.73
CA TYR A 49 11.59 10.13 1.07
C TYR A 49 12.40 11.30 1.64
N ARG A 50 13.37 10.97 2.48
CA ARG A 50 14.31 11.97 2.99
C ARG A 50 15.14 12.49 1.82
N SER A 51 15.51 13.78 1.85
CA SER A 51 16.41 14.36 0.86
C SER A 51 17.68 13.51 0.69
N GLY A 52 18.02 13.21 -0.57
CA GLY A 52 19.15 12.35 -0.95
C GLY A 52 18.83 10.85 -0.97
N PHE A 53 17.61 10.46 -0.62
CA PHE A 53 17.08 9.09 -0.74
C PHE A 53 15.94 9.02 -1.77
N ASP A 54 15.91 9.97 -2.69
CA ASP A 54 14.89 10.07 -3.73
C ASP A 54 14.97 8.86 -4.66
N VAL A 55 13.84 8.16 -4.81
CA VAL A 55 13.73 7.05 -5.76
C VAL A 55 13.40 7.64 -7.12
N ARG A 56 14.31 7.50 -8.09
CA ARG A 56 14.04 7.90 -9.47
C ARG A 56 12.98 6.97 -10.05
N PRO A 57 11.92 7.50 -10.71
CA PRO A 57 11.01 6.67 -11.48
C PRO A 57 11.81 5.88 -12.53
N VAL A 58 11.53 4.58 -12.65
CA VAL A 58 12.06 3.71 -13.71
C VAL A 58 11.10 3.67 -14.89
#